data_AF-A0A7X1YDW4-F1
#
_entry.id   AF-A0A7X1YDW4-F1
#
_cell.length_a   1.000
_cell.length_b   1.000
_cell.length_c   1.000
_cell.angle_alpha   90.00
_cell.angle_beta   90.00
_cell.angle_gamma   90.00
#
_symmetry.space_group_name_H-M   'P 1'
#
loop_
_entity.id
_entity.type
_entity.pdbx_description
1 polymer ?
#
loop_
_entity_poly.entity_id
_entity_poly.type
_entity_poly.pdbx_seq_one_letter_code
_entity_poly.pdbx_strand_id
1 'polypeptide(L)'
;MSSLSPRASSNTSVRYLVLLVASALLIIILMGGLSWFYSASATGYWPGYADMMGDWPSPLAWLRWVIGDISEVAFYKHEFASLGLLLGGALGYWASRYAKTWQGFSISYGTGLWPWLVTSSLLGLALSNALWGWTLTADTWQPTFAAFVSLPAAMVLLFGGGWKVTLNGAVLGALLVTPCCLLMVNFVCLPLGLPVVIGNVLGMALGSALAFGLCRCVTVLVKSQVEPIVEKPAARPKPDYGVIWTLRRVLADFSEAPFFGNEWASLGMLAGVLLAYALNPLSPAYGSGLLLHLVAAQAFTSLLGVIIWRSQWQKLGWYPTYVPLVSVVPAAVLTYGASATVMIASAVLGALVAPPLANAIARRLPQYMHPYIGNVLSMAISTLLIVPVIGYFIP
;
A
#
# COMPACT_ATOMS: atom_id res chain seq x y z
N MET A 1 -17.85 -27.34 27.68
CA MET A 1 -17.75 -28.09 26.40
C MET A 1 -18.86 -27.59 25.47
N SER A 2 -18.58 -27.61 24.15
CA SER A 2 -19.44 -27.22 23.00
C SER A 2 -19.84 -25.76 22.79
N SER A 3 -18.98 -25.01 22.08
CA SER A 3 -19.33 -24.43 20.77
C SER A 3 -18.04 -24.17 19.98
N LEU A 4 -17.51 -25.25 19.40
CA LEU A 4 -16.59 -25.12 18.28
C LEU A 4 -17.32 -24.34 17.19
N SER A 5 -16.81 -23.14 16.87
CA SER A 5 -17.00 -22.54 15.55
C SER A 5 -16.90 -23.67 14.51
N PRO A 6 -17.90 -23.86 13.63
CA PRO A 6 -17.87 -24.96 12.69
C PRO A 6 -16.59 -24.78 11.89
N ARG A 7 -15.70 -25.78 11.95
CA ARG A 7 -14.69 -25.98 10.89
C ARG A 7 -15.48 -25.84 9.60
N ALA A 8 -15.27 -24.74 8.88
CA ALA A 8 -15.87 -24.57 7.57
C ALA A 8 -15.60 -25.87 6.82
N SER A 9 -16.66 -26.50 6.30
CA SER A 9 -16.53 -27.81 5.67
C SER A 9 -15.38 -27.77 4.65
N SER A 10 -14.58 -28.84 4.57
CA SER A 10 -13.48 -28.96 3.59
C SER A 10 -13.91 -28.50 2.17
N ASN A 11 -15.18 -28.73 1.83
CA ASN A 11 -15.79 -28.30 0.58
C ASN A 11 -15.83 -26.77 0.39
N THR A 12 -16.06 -25.98 1.44
CA THR A 12 -16.10 -24.51 1.37
C THR A 12 -14.70 -23.93 1.13
N SER A 13 -13.68 -24.44 1.82
CA SER A 13 -12.29 -24.01 1.61
C SER A 13 -11.79 -24.33 0.20
N VAL A 14 -12.12 -25.52 -0.31
CA VAL A 14 -11.75 -25.95 -1.67
C VAL A 14 -12.47 -25.09 -2.72
N ARG A 15 -13.76 -24.79 -2.54
CA ARG A 15 -14.50 -23.89 -3.46
C ARG A 15 -13.87 -22.51 -3.56
N TYR A 16 -13.52 -21.87 -2.43
CA TYR A 16 -12.87 -20.56 -2.48
C TYR A 16 -11.48 -20.60 -3.10
N LEU A 17 -10.71 -21.68 -2.86
CA LEU A 17 -9.42 -21.86 -3.50
C LEU A 17 -9.56 -22.02 -5.02
N VAL A 18 -10.51 -22.84 -5.47
CA VAL A 18 -10.80 -23.03 -6.90
C VAL A 18 -11.23 -21.71 -7.55
N LEU A 19 -12.09 -20.92 -6.91
CA LEU A 19 -12.47 -19.60 -7.40
C LEU A 19 -11.29 -18.63 -7.49
N LEU A 20 -10.39 -18.65 -6.50
CA LEU A 20 -9.19 -17.82 -6.49
C LEU A 20 -8.24 -18.22 -7.63
N VAL A 21 -7.99 -19.52 -7.80
CA VAL A 21 -7.17 -20.04 -8.90
C VAL A 21 -7.82 -19.71 -10.25
N ALA A 22 -9.12 -19.91 -10.41
CA ALA A 22 -9.84 -19.58 -11.64
C ALA A 22 -9.78 -18.08 -11.95
N SER A 23 -9.92 -17.21 -10.94
CA SER A 23 -9.81 -15.75 -11.10
C SER A 23 -8.39 -15.35 -11.49
N ALA A 24 -7.37 -15.94 -10.86
CA ALA A 24 -5.97 -15.69 -11.21
C ALA A 24 -5.65 -16.14 -12.65
N LEU A 25 -6.09 -17.34 -13.04
CA LEU A 25 -5.94 -17.85 -14.40
C LEU A 25 -6.67 -16.98 -15.42
N LEU A 26 -7.89 -16.54 -15.12
CA LEU A 26 -8.64 -15.65 -16.00
C LEU A 26 -7.90 -14.32 -16.19
N ILE A 27 -7.38 -13.72 -15.12
CA ILE A 27 -6.56 -12.50 -15.20
C ILE A 27 -5.33 -12.74 -16.06
N ILE A 28 -4.59 -13.83 -15.83
CA ILE A 28 -3.40 -14.17 -16.61
C ILE A 28 -3.74 -14.36 -18.09
N ILE A 29 -4.86 -15.03 -18.41
CA ILE A 29 -5.30 -15.25 -19.80
C ILE A 29 -5.73 -13.95 -20.46
N LEU A 30 -6.53 -13.12 -19.78
CA LEU A 30 -6.97 -11.83 -20.32
C LEU A 30 -5.77 -10.90 -20.55
N MET A 31 -4.84 -10.86 -19.61
CA MET A 31 -3.66 -10.01 -19.69
C MET A 31 -2.64 -10.51 -20.71
N GLY A 32 -2.41 -11.83 -20.79
CA GLY A 32 -1.61 -12.45 -21.83
C GLY A 32 -2.21 -12.24 -23.21
N GLY A 33 -3.54 -12.36 -23.34
CA GLY A 33 -4.29 -12.09 -24.57
C GLY A 33 -4.20 -10.63 -25.00
N LEU A 34 -4.36 -9.69 -24.07
CA LEU A 34 -4.14 -8.26 -24.31
C LEU A 34 -2.70 -7.98 -24.73
N SER A 35 -1.72 -8.55 -24.04
CA SER A 35 -0.30 -8.36 -24.37
C SER A 35 0.04 -8.92 -25.74
N TRP A 36 -0.50 -10.08 -26.09
CA TRP A 36 -0.34 -10.68 -27.41
C TRP A 36 -0.99 -9.82 -28.50
N PHE A 37 -2.23 -9.37 -28.27
CA PHE A 37 -2.95 -8.50 -29.20
C PHE A 37 -2.19 -7.20 -29.45
N TYR A 38 -1.67 -6.55 -28.40
CA TYR A 38 -0.84 -5.35 -28.53
C TYR A 38 0.48 -5.61 -29.27
N SER A 39 1.16 -6.71 -28.95
CA SER A 39 2.39 -7.12 -29.64
C SER A 39 2.16 -7.37 -31.13
N ALA A 40 0.97 -7.87 -31.49
CA ALA A 40 0.57 -8.13 -32.87
C ALA A 40 0.04 -6.91 -33.63
N SER A 41 -0.36 -5.82 -32.95
CA SER A 41 -1.15 -4.74 -33.58
C SER A 41 -0.41 -3.44 -33.89
N ALA A 42 0.77 -3.12 -33.31
CA ALA A 42 1.62 -2.04 -33.87
C ALA A 42 3.00 -1.84 -33.22
N THR A 43 3.19 -2.07 -31.92
CA THR A 43 4.34 -1.48 -31.18
C THR A 43 5.40 -2.47 -30.67
N GLY A 44 5.19 -3.78 -30.80
CA GLY A 44 6.15 -4.80 -30.34
C GLY A 44 6.39 -4.88 -28.82
N TYR A 45 5.85 -3.94 -28.04
CA TYR A 45 5.98 -3.84 -26.58
C TYR A 45 4.68 -3.38 -25.93
N TRP A 46 4.48 -3.73 -24.64
CA TRP A 46 3.35 -3.25 -23.84
C TRP A 46 3.38 -1.72 -23.70
N PRO A 47 2.24 -1.00 -23.76
CA PRO A 47 2.27 0.46 -23.71
C PRO A 47 2.83 0.99 -22.37
N GLY A 48 3.77 1.93 -22.46
CA GLY A 48 4.47 2.53 -21.34
C GLY A 48 3.63 3.52 -20.53
N TYR A 49 4.25 4.12 -19.52
CA TYR A 49 3.60 5.13 -18.69
C TYR A 49 3.25 6.39 -19.50
N ALA A 50 4.16 6.84 -20.37
CA ALA A 50 3.94 8.00 -21.24
C ALA A 50 2.79 7.77 -22.22
N ASP A 51 2.66 6.55 -22.78
CA ASP A 51 1.54 6.20 -23.66
C ASP A 51 0.19 6.30 -22.92
N MET A 52 0.13 5.77 -21.69
CA MET A 52 -1.06 5.90 -20.84
C MET A 52 -1.43 7.36 -20.56
N MET A 53 -0.44 8.23 -20.33
CA MET A 53 -0.67 9.65 -20.08
C MET A 53 -1.07 10.41 -21.35
N GLY A 54 -0.44 10.10 -22.48
CA GLY A 54 -0.75 10.69 -23.78
C GLY A 54 -2.14 10.32 -24.30
N ASP A 55 -2.64 9.13 -23.95
CA ASP A 55 -3.97 8.65 -24.30
C ASP A 55 -5.08 9.19 -23.38
N TRP A 56 -4.77 10.03 -22.39
CA TRP A 56 -5.78 10.60 -21.49
C TRP A 56 -6.69 11.61 -22.22
N PRO A 57 -8.03 11.60 -22.02
CA PRO A 57 -8.82 10.87 -21.03
C PRO A 57 -9.51 9.62 -21.58
N SER A 58 -8.89 8.86 -22.49
CA SER A 58 -9.52 7.66 -23.06
C SER A 58 -9.96 6.68 -21.95
N PRO A 59 -11.09 5.96 -22.12
CA PRO A 59 -11.58 5.03 -21.11
C PRO A 59 -10.57 3.96 -20.70
N LEU A 60 -9.72 3.53 -21.64
CA LEU A 60 -8.67 2.55 -21.37
C LEU A 60 -7.53 3.13 -20.54
N ALA A 61 -7.05 4.35 -20.85
CA ALA A 61 -6.06 5.05 -20.05
C ALA A 61 -6.58 5.29 -18.62
N TRP A 62 -7.85 5.70 -18.49
CA TRP A 62 -8.52 5.85 -17.19
C TRP A 62 -8.55 4.54 -16.41
N LEU A 63 -8.94 3.43 -17.05
CA LEU A 63 -8.98 2.13 -16.38
C LEU A 63 -7.58 1.68 -15.92
N ARG A 64 -6.56 1.81 -16.78
CA ARG A 64 -5.17 1.48 -16.43
C ARG A 64 -4.67 2.35 -15.26
N TRP A 65 -4.98 3.64 -15.27
CA TRP A 65 -4.67 4.55 -14.18
C TRP A 65 -5.28 4.11 -12.86
N VAL A 66 -6.61 3.90 -12.83
CA VAL A 66 -7.35 3.52 -11.63
C VAL A 66 -6.86 2.18 -11.06
N ILE A 67 -6.60 1.19 -11.92
CA ILE A 67 -6.04 -0.09 -11.44
C ILE A 67 -4.60 0.12 -10.98
N GLY A 68 -3.79 0.90 -11.69
CA GLY A 68 -2.41 1.22 -11.35
C GLY A 68 -2.25 1.90 -9.99
N ASP A 69 -3.19 2.76 -9.60
CA ASP A 69 -3.21 3.47 -8.31
C ASP A 69 -3.06 2.53 -7.10
N ILE A 70 -3.57 1.30 -7.17
CA ILE A 70 -3.51 0.31 -6.08
C ILE A 70 -2.05 -0.01 -5.66
N SER A 71 -1.11 -0.01 -6.60
CA SER A 71 0.31 -0.28 -6.37
C SER A 71 1.16 1.00 -6.28
N GLU A 72 0.54 2.16 -6.39
CA GLU A 72 1.24 3.44 -6.48
C GLU A 72 1.90 3.87 -5.17
N VAL A 73 1.38 3.42 -4.03
CA VAL A 73 2.04 3.66 -2.73
C VAL A 73 3.45 3.05 -2.65
N ALA A 74 3.71 2.01 -3.45
CA ALA A 74 5.04 1.40 -3.58
C ALA A 74 5.88 2.05 -4.69
N PHE A 75 5.39 3.13 -5.31
CA PHE A 75 5.98 3.86 -6.44
C PHE A 75 6.07 3.05 -7.73
N TYR A 76 5.23 2.02 -7.87
CA TYR A 76 5.22 1.17 -9.06
C TYR A 76 4.20 1.63 -10.10
N LYS A 77 2.99 1.98 -9.65
CA LYS A 77 1.85 2.42 -10.46
C LYS A 77 1.69 1.60 -11.75
N HIS A 78 1.26 0.36 -11.60
CA HIS A 78 1.04 -0.53 -12.74
C HIS A 78 -0.05 -1.57 -12.46
N GLU A 79 -0.89 -1.85 -13.46
CA GLU A 79 -2.02 -2.78 -13.36
C GLU A 79 -1.60 -4.19 -12.92
N PHE A 80 -0.52 -4.75 -13.47
CA PHE A 80 0.00 -6.06 -13.06
C PHE A 80 0.42 -6.10 -11.59
N ALA A 81 1.11 -5.07 -11.11
CA ALA A 81 1.53 -4.99 -9.71
C ALA A 81 0.30 -4.91 -8.78
N SER A 82 -0.69 -4.11 -9.17
CA SER A 82 -1.95 -3.94 -8.46
C SER A 82 -2.78 -5.22 -8.37
N LEU A 83 -2.97 -5.92 -9.50
CA LEU A 83 -3.70 -7.18 -9.53
C LEU A 83 -2.95 -8.27 -8.77
N GLY A 84 -1.63 -8.31 -8.91
CA GLY A 84 -0.75 -9.19 -8.13
C GLY A 84 -0.91 -8.96 -6.63
N LEU A 85 -0.93 -7.70 -6.17
CA LEU A 85 -1.15 -7.34 -4.76
C LEU A 85 -2.50 -7.86 -4.26
N LEU A 86 -3.59 -7.63 -5.02
CA LEU A 86 -4.93 -8.07 -4.64
C LEU A 86 -5.05 -9.60 -4.60
N LEU A 87 -4.51 -10.31 -5.59
CA LEU A 87 -4.52 -11.78 -5.63
C LEU A 87 -3.69 -12.38 -4.50
N GLY A 88 -2.50 -11.82 -4.25
CA GLY A 88 -1.65 -12.23 -3.14
C GLY A 88 -2.29 -11.94 -1.78
N GLY A 89 -3.00 -10.81 -1.65
CA GLY A 89 -3.79 -10.48 -0.47
C GLY A 89 -4.96 -11.44 -0.26
N ALA A 90 -5.69 -11.78 -1.33
CA ALA A 90 -6.77 -12.77 -1.30
C ALA A 90 -6.25 -14.15 -0.87
N LEU A 91 -5.08 -14.56 -1.39
CA LEU A 91 -4.41 -15.79 -1.00
C LEU A 91 -4.00 -15.78 0.47
N GLY A 92 -3.38 -14.70 0.94
CA GLY A 92 -3.01 -14.52 2.35
C GLY A 92 -4.23 -14.58 3.28
N TYR A 93 -5.33 -13.95 2.89
CA TYR A 93 -6.60 -14.00 3.63
C TYR A 93 -7.20 -15.41 3.65
N TRP A 94 -7.29 -16.08 2.49
CA TRP A 94 -7.75 -17.47 2.40
C TRP A 94 -6.88 -18.39 3.28
N ALA A 95 -5.55 -18.27 3.18
CA ALA A 95 -4.63 -19.09 3.94
C ALA A 95 -4.74 -18.83 5.45
N SER A 96 -4.99 -17.58 5.88
CA SER A 96 -5.24 -17.26 7.29
C SER A 96 -6.43 -18.01 7.89
N ARG A 97 -7.46 -18.30 7.07
CA ARG A 97 -8.67 -18.99 7.50
C ARG A 97 -8.58 -20.51 7.36
N TYR A 98 -7.99 -20.99 6.27
CA TYR A 98 -8.10 -22.39 5.86
C TYR A 98 -6.76 -23.15 5.80
N ALA A 99 -5.62 -22.44 5.72
CA ALA A 99 -4.29 -23.03 5.60
C ALA A 99 -3.29 -22.32 6.53
N LYS A 100 -3.51 -22.42 7.85
CA LYS A 100 -2.77 -21.66 8.87
C LYS A 100 -1.25 -21.83 8.82
N THR A 101 -0.75 -22.96 8.32
CA THR A 101 0.68 -23.22 8.10
C THR A 101 1.28 -22.39 6.96
N TRP A 102 0.47 -21.99 5.99
CA TRP A 102 0.85 -21.18 4.82
C TRP A 102 0.38 -19.74 4.92
N GLN A 103 -0.27 -19.31 6.01
CA GLN A 103 -0.91 -17.98 6.08
C GLN A 103 0.04 -16.79 5.90
N GLY A 104 1.33 -16.99 6.12
CA GLY A 104 2.29 -15.91 6.16
C GLY A 104 2.26 -15.13 7.50
N PHE A 105 2.68 -13.87 7.47
CA PHE A 105 2.33 -12.87 8.46
C PHE A 105 0.82 -12.59 8.42
N SER A 106 0.23 -12.25 9.56
CA SER A 106 -1.22 -12.03 9.63
C SER A 106 -1.64 -10.89 8.72
N ILE A 107 -2.48 -11.18 7.72
CA ILE A 107 -3.01 -10.14 6.86
C ILE A 107 -3.91 -9.19 7.66
N SER A 108 -3.78 -7.88 7.42
CA SER A 108 -4.60 -6.84 8.08
C SER A 108 -4.62 -6.98 9.61
N TYR A 109 -3.40 -7.10 10.17
CA TYR A 109 -3.13 -7.27 11.60
C TYR A 109 -3.74 -8.56 12.20
N GLY A 110 -4.22 -9.49 11.36
CA GLY A 110 -4.88 -10.71 11.80
C GLY A 110 -6.29 -10.50 12.34
N THR A 111 -6.92 -9.35 12.05
CA THR A 111 -8.28 -9.01 12.49
C THR A 111 -9.37 -9.78 11.74
N GLY A 112 -9.03 -10.40 10.61
CA GLY A 112 -10.00 -11.04 9.72
C GLY A 112 -10.87 -10.05 8.93
N LEU A 113 -10.57 -8.75 8.99
CA LEU A 113 -11.34 -7.68 8.33
C LEU A 113 -10.89 -7.37 6.90
N TRP A 114 -9.94 -8.13 6.34
CA TRP A 114 -9.37 -7.87 5.01
C TRP A 114 -10.43 -7.64 3.91
N PRO A 115 -11.54 -8.41 3.80
CA PRO A 115 -12.56 -8.14 2.79
C PRO A 115 -13.21 -6.75 2.94
N TRP A 116 -13.57 -6.36 4.16
CA TRP A 116 -14.15 -5.03 4.41
C TRP A 116 -13.14 -3.93 4.12
N LEU A 117 -11.88 -4.16 4.51
CA LEU A 117 -10.77 -3.23 4.30
C LEU A 117 -10.53 -2.99 2.80
N VAL A 118 -10.37 -4.06 2.02
CA VAL A 118 -10.09 -3.96 0.59
C VAL A 118 -11.30 -3.39 -0.15
N THR A 119 -12.53 -3.76 0.22
CA THR A 119 -13.74 -3.17 -0.35
C THR A 119 -13.84 -1.67 -0.07
N SER A 120 -13.61 -1.22 1.17
CA SER A 120 -13.63 0.21 1.50
C SER A 120 -12.57 0.99 0.73
N SER A 121 -11.37 0.42 0.62
CA SER A 121 -10.23 1.02 -0.08
C SER A 121 -10.48 1.14 -1.58
N LEU A 122 -10.98 0.07 -2.23
CA LEU A 122 -11.32 0.08 -3.65
C LEU A 122 -12.47 1.05 -3.96
N LEU A 123 -13.49 1.13 -3.10
CA LEU A 123 -14.57 2.10 -3.25
C LEU A 123 -14.05 3.53 -3.07
N GLY A 124 -13.20 3.79 -2.08
CA GLY A 124 -12.58 5.09 -1.86
C GLY A 124 -11.71 5.52 -3.04
N LEU A 125 -10.98 4.57 -3.64
CA LEU A 125 -10.19 4.78 -4.84
C LEU A 125 -11.06 5.14 -6.06
N ALA A 126 -12.11 4.36 -6.30
CA ALA A 126 -13.04 4.60 -7.41
C ALA A 126 -13.74 5.96 -7.26
N LEU A 127 -14.22 6.29 -6.04
CA LEU A 127 -14.82 7.59 -5.75
C LEU A 127 -13.81 8.73 -5.90
N SER A 128 -12.56 8.55 -5.48
CA SER A 128 -11.51 9.56 -5.63
C SER A 128 -11.23 9.86 -7.09
N ASN A 129 -11.10 8.83 -7.93
CA ASN A 129 -10.91 9.00 -9.36
C ASN A 129 -12.16 9.59 -10.04
N ALA A 130 -13.37 9.23 -9.61
CA ALA A 130 -14.60 9.79 -10.16
C ALA A 130 -14.78 11.29 -9.83
N LEU A 131 -14.46 11.69 -8.58
CA LEU A 131 -14.66 13.07 -8.11
C LEU A 131 -13.50 14.00 -8.44
N TRP A 132 -12.27 13.47 -8.52
CA TRP A 132 -11.05 14.26 -8.63
C TRP A 132 -10.20 13.89 -9.85
N GLY A 133 -10.56 12.87 -10.63
CA GLY A 133 -9.80 12.49 -11.83
C GLY A 133 -9.72 13.58 -12.90
N TRP A 134 -10.63 14.55 -12.87
CA TRP A 134 -10.56 15.75 -13.72
C TRP A 134 -9.33 16.63 -13.45
N THR A 135 -8.66 16.46 -12.31
CA THR A 135 -7.40 17.16 -11.98
C THR A 135 -6.17 16.57 -12.66
N LEU A 136 -6.33 15.41 -13.33
CA LEU A 136 -5.30 14.77 -14.13
C LEU A 136 -5.33 15.29 -15.57
N THR A 137 -4.14 15.51 -16.11
CA THR A 137 -3.91 15.84 -17.52
C THR A 137 -2.70 15.05 -17.99
N ALA A 138 -2.40 15.05 -19.29
CA ALA A 138 -1.23 14.38 -19.84
C ALA A 138 0.09 14.79 -19.13
N ASP A 139 0.16 16.05 -18.67
CA ASP A 139 1.36 16.62 -18.05
C ASP A 139 1.28 16.73 -16.53
N THR A 140 0.11 16.46 -15.91
CA THR A 140 -0.09 16.66 -14.48
C THR A 140 -0.49 15.37 -13.77
N TRP A 141 0.42 14.89 -12.92
CA TRP A 141 0.19 13.78 -12.01
C TRP A 141 -0.58 14.22 -10.75
N GLN A 142 -1.46 13.36 -10.22
CA GLN A 142 -2.24 13.62 -9.00
C GLN A 142 -2.33 12.40 -8.08
N PRO A 143 -2.42 12.58 -6.75
CA PRO A 143 -2.44 11.51 -5.75
C PRO A 143 -3.81 10.84 -5.57
N THR A 144 -4.46 10.40 -6.65
CA THR A 144 -5.78 9.73 -6.60
C THR A 144 -5.74 8.40 -5.84
N PHE A 145 -4.58 7.75 -5.79
CA PHE A 145 -4.36 6.53 -5.02
C PHE A 145 -4.48 6.72 -3.51
N ALA A 146 -4.39 7.96 -3.00
CA ALA A 146 -4.20 8.20 -1.58
C ALA A 146 -5.33 7.63 -0.72
N ALA A 147 -6.57 7.65 -1.22
CA ALA A 147 -7.71 7.04 -0.55
C ALA A 147 -7.57 5.52 -0.40
N PHE A 148 -6.94 4.81 -1.34
CA PHE A 148 -6.77 3.36 -1.26
C PHE A 148 -5.92 2.94 -0.05
N VAL A 149 -4.91 3.74 0.31
CA VAL A 149 -3.86 3.37 1.27
C VAL A 149 -3.91 4.15 2.58
N SER A 150 -5.07 4.71 2.93
CA SER A 150 -5.19 5.58 4.10
C SER A 150 -6.48 5.34 4.90
N LEU A 151 -7.36 6.33 4.93
CA LEU A 151 -8.50 6.43 5.82
C LEU A 151 -9.54 5.30 5.64
N PRO A 152 -9.93 4.89 4.42
CA PRO A 152 -10.90 3.80 4.26
C PRO A 152 -10.48 2.50 4.96
N ALA A 153 -9.23 2.09 4.78
CA ALA A 153 -8.68 0.92 5.46
C ALA A 153 -8.59 1.13 6.98
N ALA A 154 -8.09 2.28 7.42
CA ALA A 154 -7.95 2.60 8.83
C ALA A 154 -9.29 2.69 9.58
N MET A 155 -10.35 3.17 8.91
CA MET A 155 -11.72 3.18 9.42
C MET A 155 -12.21 1.77 9.73
N VAL A 156 -12.01 0.83 8.81
CA VAL A 156 -12.41 -0.57 9.01
C VAL A 156 -11.61 -1.20 10.15
N LEU A 157 -10.30 -0.95 10.21
CA LEU A 157 -9.44 -1.52 11.26
C LEU A 157 -9.73 -0.95 12.66
N LEU A 158 -10.16 0.31 12.75
CA LEU A 158 -10.46 0.96 14.02
C LEU A 158 -11.90 0.74 14.49
N PHE A 159 -12.87 0.81 13.59
CA PHE A 159 -14.31 0.75 13.91
C PHE A 159 -14.96 -0.60 13.58
N GLY A 160 -14.22 -1.52 12.95
CA GLY A 160 -14.69 -2.86 12.58
C GLY A 160 -15.26 -2.94 11.17
N GLY A 161 -15.70 -4.15 10.81
CA GLY A 161 -16.33 -4.42 9.51
C GLY A 161 -17.78 -3.96 9.42
N GLY A 162 -18.32 -3.98 8.20
CA GLY A 162 -19.72 -3.70 7.91
C GLY A 162 -19.90 -2.58 6.89
N TRP A 163 -21.01 -2.62 6.15
CA TRP A 163 -21.28 -1.68 5.05
C TRP A 163 -21.24 -0.22 5.47
N LYS A 164 -21.73 0.09 6.68
CA LYS A 164 -21.74 1.46 7.19
C LYS A 164 -20.33 2.04 7.32
N VAL A 165 -19.43 1.33 8.00
CA VAL A 165 -18.02 1.75 8.17
C VAL A 165 -17.31 1.75 6.82
N THR A 166 -17.57 0.74 5.99
CA THR A 166 -16.96 0.57 4.66
C THR A 166 -17.30 1.73 3.72
N LEU A 167 -18.58 2.09 3.62
CA LEU A 167 -19.07 3.17 2.76
C LEU A 167 -18.65 4.54 3.29
N ASN A 168 -18.82 4.80 4.59
CA ASN A 168 -18.39 6.07 5.18
C ASN A 168 -16.86 6.24 5.08
N GLY A 169 -16.09 5.17 5.28
CA GLY A 169 -14.65 5.19 5.10
C GLY A 169 -14.26 5.57 3.67
N ALA A 170 -14.89 4.96 2.67
CA ALA A 170 -14.68 5.27 1.25
C ALA A 170 -15.03 6.73 0.92
N VAL A 171 -16.19 7.20 1.35
CA VAL A 171 -16.68 8.58 1.11
C VAL A 171 -15.78 9.60 1.79
N LEU A 172 -15.44 9.43 3.07
CA LEU A 172 -14.55 10.34 3.78
C LEU A 172 -13.13 10.31 3.20
N GLY A 173 -12.66 9.15 2.73
CA GLY A 173 -11.38 9.05 2.00
C GLY A 173 -11.37 9.93 0.76
N ALA A 174 -12.40 9.80 -0.08
CA ALA A 174 -12.51 10.60 -1.30
C ALA A 174 -12.76 12.09 -1.05
N LEU A 175 -13.52 12.46 -0.02
CA LEU A 175 -13.91 13.86 0.24
C LEU A 175 -12.95 14.62 1.15
N LEU A 176 -12.14 13.95 1.96
CA LEU A 176 -11.20 14.60 2.88
C LEU A 176 -9.75 14.29 2.54
N VAL A 177 -9.39 13.01 2.35
CA VAL A 177 -7.99 12.63 2.14
C VAL A 177 -7.50 13.07 0.77
N THR A 178 -8.20 12.70 -0.29
CA THR A 178 -7.80 13.05 -1.67
C THR A 178 -7.64 14.57 -1.87
N PRO A 179 -8.60 15.44 -1.51
CA PRO A 179 -8.39 16.89 -1.65
C PRO A 179 -7.29 17.44 -0.74
N CYS A 180 -7.10 16.92 0.49
CA CYS A 180 -5.96 17.32 1.31
C CYS A 180 -4.62 16.96 0.63
N CYS A 181 -4.52 15.80 -0.01
CA CYS A 181 -3.34 15.40 -0.78
C CYS A 181 -3.14 16.32 -1.99
N LEU A 182 -4.21 16.59 -2.76
CA LEU A 182 -4.17 17.53 -3.89
C LEU A 182 -3.68 18.91 -3.44
N LEU A 183 -4.20 19.42 -2.33
CA LEU A 183 -3.80 20.73 -1.80
C LEU A 183 -2.30 20.74 -1.43
N MET A 184 -1.84 19.74 -0.69
CA MET A 184 -0.44 19.67 -0.26
C MET A 184 0.53 19.42 -1.40
N VAL A 185 0.15 18.61 -2.40
CA VAL A 185 1.00 18.39 -3.58
C VAL A 185 1.08 19.67 -4.41
N ASN A 186 -0.06 20.20 -4.85
CA ASN A 186 -0.10 21.26 -5.84
C ASN A 186 0.30 22.63 -5.29
N PHE A 187 -0.01 22.93 -4.02
CA PHE A 187 0.23 24.25 -3.43
C PHE A 187 1.38 24.31 -2.44
N VAL A 188 1.97 23.17 -2.06
CA VAL A 188 3.14 23.13 -1.16
C VAL A 188 4.32 22.44 -1.84
N CYS A 189 4.17 21.20 -2.30
CA CYS A 189 5.31 20.44 -2.80
C CYS A 189 5.80 20.94 -4.16
N LEU A 190 4.91 21.10 -5.14
CA LEU A 190 5.30 21.55 -6.47
C LEU A 190 5.95 22.95 -6.45
N PRO A 191 5.39 23.98 -5.77
CA PRO A 191 6.01 25.31 -5.74
C PRO A 191 7.36 25.35 -5.02
N LEU A 192 7.58 24.46 -4.04
CA LEU A 192 8.83 24.38 -3.28
C LEU A 192 9.83 23.38 -3.88
N GLY A 193 9.51 22.72 -5.00
CA GLY A 193 10.35 21.68 -5.60
C GLY A 193 10.57 20.46 -4.70
N LEU A 194 9.64 20.20 -3.75
CA LEU A 194 9.74 19.07 -2.82
C LEU A 194 9.22 17.77 -3.45
N PRO A 195 9.76 16.61 -3.06
CA PRO A 195 9.20 15.32 -3.47
C PRO A 195 7.72 15.20 -3.12
N VAL A 196 6.89 14.86 -4.12
CA VAL A 196 5.42 14.83 -4.00
C VAL A 196 4.91 13.88 -2.92
N VAL A 197 5.68 12.85 -2.55
CA VAL A 197 5.34 11.95 -1.44
C VAL A 197 5.12 12.70 -0.13
N ILE A 198 5.85 13.79 0.11
CA ILE A 198 5.68 14.62 1.33
C ILE A 198 4.26 15.18 1.36
N GLY A 199 3.78 15.71 0.23
CA GLY A 199 2.43 16.24 0.10
C GLY A 199 1.36 15.16 0.25
N ASN A 200 1.58 14.00 -0.36
CA ASN A 200 0.67 12.85 -0.26
C ASN A 200 0.47 12.45 1.20
N VAL A 201 1.55 12.19 1.92
CA VAL A 201 1.48 11.63 3.27
C VAL A 201 1.07 12.68 4.31
N LEU A 202 1.40 13.96 4.12
CA LEU A 202 0.84 15.07 4.91
C LEU A 202 -0.67 15.24 4.67
N GLY A 203 -1.10 15.18 3.41
CA GLY A 203 -2.51 15.23 3.04
C GLY A 203 -3.30 14.06 3.62
N MET A 204 -2.75 12.85 3.58
CA MET A 204 -3.30 11.68 4.27
C MET A 204 -3.42 11.92 5.77
N ALA A 205 -2.36 12.40 6.43
CA ALA A 205 -2.40 12.66 7.87
C ALA A 205 -3.50 13.69 8.24
N LEU A 206 -3.55 14.80 7.52
CA LEU A 206 -4.52 15.88 7.75
C LEU A 206 -5.96 15.42 7.50
N GLY A 207 -6.26 14.89 6.31
CA GLY A 207 -7.60 14.44 5.94
C GLY A 207 -8.12 13.35 6.88
N SER A 208 -7.22 12.50 7.36
CA SER A 208 -7.57 11.41 8.28
C SER A 208 -7.78 11.90 9.71
N ALA A 209 -6.98 12.84 10.20
CA ALA A 209 -7.19 13.49 11.49
C ALA A 209 -8.55 14.21 11.53
N LEU A 210 -8.89 14.93 10.44
CA LEU A 210 -10.21 15.56 10.28
C LEU A 210 -11.34 14.53 10.29
N ALA A 211 -11.19 13.42 9.56
CA ALA A 211 -12.19 12.37 9.51
C ALA A 211 -12.39 11.67 10.86
N PHE A 212 -11.32 11.31 11.58
CA PHE A 212 -11.45 10.73 12.92
C PHE A 212 -12.04 11.72 13.93
N GLY A 213 -11.71 13.02 13.81
CA GLY A 213 -12.36 14.08 14.56
C GLY A 213 -13.87 14.14 14.28
N LEU A 214 -14.26 14.05 13.01
CA LEU A 214 -15.67 14.00 12.61
C LEU A 214 -16.37 12.75 13.15
N CYS A 215 -15.78 11.57 13.04
CA CYS A 215 -16.33 10.32 13.57
C CYS A 215 -16.46 10.34 15.10
N ARG A 216 -15.58 11.07 15.79
CA ARG A 216 -15.68 11.32 17.24
C ARG A 216 -16.88 12.20 17.58
N CYS A 217 -17.08 13.29 16.84
CA CYS A 217 -18.21 14.20 17.05
C CYS A 217 -19.55 13.59 16.61
N VAL A 218 -19.55 12.88 15.49
CA VAL A 218 -20.73 12.33 14.82
C VAL A 218 -20.65 10.81 14.84
N THR A 219 -20.82 10.25 16.03
CA THR A 219 -20.65 8.80 16.26
C THR A 219 -21.60 7.93 15.42
N VAL A 220 -22.69 8.50 14.90
CA VAL A 220 -23.60 7.79 13.99
C VAL A 220 -22.91 7.40 12.68
N LEU A 221 -21.77 7.99 12.29
CA LEU A 221 -21.03 7.57 11.10
C LEU A 221 -20.39 6.18 11.25
N VAL A 222 -20.04 5.79 12.48
CA VAL A 222 -19.23 4.59 12.75
C VAL A 222 -19.88 3.59 13.68
N LYS A 223 -20.88 4.00 14.48
CA LYS A 223 -21.63 3.08 15.34
C LYS A 223 -22.42 2.10 14.47
N SER A 224 -22.01 0.83 14.52
CA SER A 224 -22.81 -0.30 14.05
C SER A 224 -23.77 -0.72 15.16
N GLN A 225 -25.00 -1.15 14.81
CA GLN A 225 -25.96 -1.68 15.77
C GLN A 225 -25.58 -3.09 16.27
N VAL A 226 -24.63 -3.73 15.58
CA VAL A 226 -24.11 -5.05 15.93
C VAL A 226 -22.79 -4.83 16.68
N GLU A 227 -22.74 -5.23 17.96
CA GLU A 227 -21.48 -5.28 18.68
C GLU A 227 -20.52 -6.21 17.92
N PRO A 228 -19.29 -5.75 17.59
CA PRO A 228 -18.33 -6.62 16.97
C PRO A 228 -18.02 -7.75 17.95
N ILE A 229 -18.23 -8.99 17.53
CA ILE A 229 -17.63 -10.14 18.19
C ILE A 229 -16.13 -9.97 18.02
N VAL A 230 -15.47 -9.40 19.03
CA VAL A 230 -14.02 -9.33 19.09
C VAL A 230 -13.55 -10.75 19.42
N GLU A 231 -13.43 -11.60 18.40
CA GLU A 231 -12.62 -12.79 18.54
C GLU A 231 -11.20 -12.32 18.86
N LYS A 232 -10.80 -12.44 20.14
CA LYS A 232 -9.41 -12.23 20.53
C LYS A 232 -8.55 -13.09 19.61
N PRO A 233 -7.58 -12.52 18.88
CA PRO A 233 -6.65 -13.30 18.10
C PRO A 233 -6.05 -14.36 19.02
N ALA A 234 -6.17 -15.64 18.65
CA ALA A 234 -5.57 -16.71 19.43
C ALA A 234 -4.10 -16.40 19.68
N ALA A 235 -3.64 -16.57 20.93
CA ALA A 235 -2.24 -16.35 21.29
C ALA A 235 -1.35 -17.16 20.35
N ARG A 236 -0.60 -16.47 19.50
CA ARG A 236 0.32 -17.12 18.57
C ARG A 236 1.57 -17.53 19.33
N PRO A 237 2.16 -18.70 19.01
CA PRO A 237 3.48 -19.03 19.53
C PRO A 237 4.45 -17.90 19.19
N LYS A 238 5.33 -17.57 20.13
CA LYS A 238 6.34 -16.53 19.96
C LYS A 238 7.15 -16.88 18.70
N PRO A 239 7.22 -15.99 17.69
CA PRO A 239 7.98 -16.28 16.49
C PRO A 239 9.45 -16.52 16.83
N ASP A 240 10.09 -17.44 16.12
CA ASP A 240 11.54 -17.46 16.05
C ASP A 240 11.98 -16.31 15.14
N TYR A 241 12.72 -15.34 15.68
CA TYR A 241 13.19 -14.15 14.97
C TYR A 241 14.48 -14.41 14.16
N GLY A 242 14.68 -15.65 13.71
CA GLY A 242 15.80 -16.07 12.88
C GLY A 242 15.79 -15.50 11.45
N VAL A 243 16.65 -16.07 10.59
CA VAL A 243 16.86 -15.60 9.21
C VAL A 243 15.59 -15.73 8.38
N ILE A 244 14.90 -16.87 8.44
CA ILE A 244 13.67 -17.10 7.66
C ILE A 244 12.59 -16.10 8.04
N TRP A 245 12.40 -15.83 9.34
CA TRP A 245 11.47 -14.81 9.81
C TRP A 245 11.84 -13.42 9.29
N THR A 246 13.13 -13.09 9.31
CA THR A 246 13.65 -11.81 8.80
C THR A 246 13.33 -11.63 7.32
N LEU A 247 13.64 -12.62 6.48
CA LEU A 247 13.35 -12.57 5.04
C LEU A 247 11.85 -12.45 4.77
N ARG A 248 11.02 -13.21 5.49
CA ARG A 248 9.56 -13.12 5.35
C ARG A 248 9.01 -11.76 5.78
N ARG A 249 9.58 -11.15 6.82
CA ARG A 249 9.19 -9.82 7.28
C ARG A 249 9.60 -8.74 6.27
N VAL A 250 10.79 -8.86 5.69
CA VAL A 250 11.26 -7.96 4.63
C VAL A 250 10.30 -7.99 3.44
N LEU A 251 9.88 -9.19 3.02
CA LEU A 251 8.85 -9.33 1.99
C LEU A 251 7.53 -8.70 2.44
N ALA A 252 7.03 -9.02 3.63
CA ALA A 252 5.76 -8.49 4.13
C ALA A 252 5.71 -6.95 4.21
N ASP A 253 6.85 -6.26 4.42
CA ASP A 253 6.92 -4.80 4.46
C ASP A 253 6.46 -4.12 3.15
N PHE A 254 6.66 -4.74 1.99
CA PHE A 254 6.18 -4.20 0.71
C PHE A 254 4.66 -4.02 0.63
N SER A 255 3.88 -4.78 1.41
CA SER A 255 2.42 -4.70 1.41
C SER A 255 1.86 -4.11 2.71
N GLU A 256 2.69 -3.53 3.58
CA GLU A 256 2.19 -2.90 4.81
C GLU A 256 1.50 -1.56 4.60
N ALA A 257 1.95 -0.77 3.63
CA ALA A 257 1.35 0.52 3.33
C ALA A 257 -0.16 0.43 3.00
N PRO A 258 -0.64 -0.53 2.19
CA PRO A 258 -2.07 -0.79 2.01
C PRO A 258 -2.69 -1.62 3.14
N PHE A 259 -2.05 -1.74 4.31
CA PHE A 259 -2.52 -2.48 5.48
C PHE A 259 -2.66 -4.00 5.30
N PHE A 260 -1.92 -4.60 4.35
CA PHE A 260 -1.97 -6.04 4.15
C PHE A 260 -0.92 -6.72 5.01
N GLY A 261 0.34 -6.28 4.94
CA GLY A 261 1.39 -6.76 5.83
C GLY A 261 1.68 -8.25 5.72
N ASN A 262 1.61 -8.77 4.49
CA ASN A 262 1.63 -10.20 4.20
C ASN A 262 2.57 -10.49 3.02
N GLU A 263 3.44 -11.48 3.17
CA GLU A 263 4.42 -11.83 2.15
C GLU A 263 3.80 -12.36 0.86
N TRP A 264 2.60 -12.97 0.87
CA TRP A 264 1.93 -13.39 -0.38
C TRP A 264 1.43 -12.19 -1.17
N ALA A 265 0.86 -11.20 -0.49
CA ALA A 265 0.48 -9.93 -1.10
C ALA A 265 1.69 -9.25 -1.74
N SER A 266 2.80 -9.18 -1.02
CA SER A 266 4.05 -8.61 -1.53
C SER A 266 4.63 -9.39 -2.70
N LEU A 267 4.66 -10.73 -2.63
CA LEU A 267 5.15 -11.58 -3.72
C LEU A 267 4.29 -11.41 -4.97
N GLY A 268 2.96 -11.36 -4.83
CA GLY A 268 2.06 -11.09 -5.95
C GLY A 268 2.34 -9.73 -6.58
N MET A 269 2.49 -8.68 -5.77
CA MET A 269 2.82 -7.33 -6.26
C MET A 269 4.18 -7.28 -6.97
N LEU A 270 5.22 -7.88 -6.38
CA LEU A 270 6.57 -7.91 -6.94
C LEU A 270 6.62 -8.74 -8.24
N ALA A 271 5.93 -9.89 -8.29
CA ALA A 271 5.83 -10.67 -9.51
C ALA A 271 5.10 -9.87 -10.62
N GLY A 272 4.03 -9.16 -10.27
CA GLY A 272 3.30 -8.31 -11.19
C GLY A 272 4.15 -7.15 -11.73
N VAL A 273 4.91 -6.45 -10.89
CA VAL A 273 5.75 -5.34 -11.35
C VAL A 273 6.96 -5.81 -12.17
N LEU A 274 7.54 -6.98 -11.84
CA LEU A 274 8.63 -7.57 -12.62
C LEU A 274 8.12 -8.06 -13.99
N LEU A 275 6.89 -8.57 -14.07
CA LEU A 275 6.24 -8.87 -15.34
C LEU A 275 6.04 -7.60 -16.17
N ALA A 276 5.57 -6.50 -15.55
CA ALA A 276 5.43 -5.20 -16.22
C ALA A 276 6.76 -4.74 -16.81
N TYR A 277 7.83 -4.81 -16.02
CA TYR A 277 9.17 -4.46 -16.44
C TYR A 277 9.68 -5.31 -17.61
N ALA A 278 9.45 -6.63 -17.57
CA ALA A 278 9.86 -7.53 -18.64
C ALA A 278 9.14 -7.23 -19.96
N LEU A 279 7.89 -6.76 -19.90
CA LEU A 279 7.09 -6.40 -21.06
C LEU A 279 7.43 -5.00 -21.61
N ASN A 280 7.66 -4.03 -20.72
CA ASN A 280 8.19 -2.71 -21.04
C ASN A 280 8.83 -2.07 -19.79
N PRO A 281 10.16 -1.86 -19.77
CA PRO A 281 10.86 -1.23 -18.64
C PRO A 281 10.42 0.19 -18.29
N LEU A 282 9.77 0.90 -19.23
CA LEU A 282 9.23 2.25 -19.06
C LEU A 282 7.72 2.25 -18.73
N SER A 283 7.13 1.08 -18.48
CA SER A 283 5.73 1.00 -18.01
C SER A 283 5.56 1.25 -16.50
N PRO A 284 6.38 0.69 -15.59
CA PRO A 284 6.23 0.94 -14.17
C PRO A 284 7.12 2.12 -13.72
N ALA A 285 7.00 2.49 -12.44
CA ALA A 285 7.81 3.53 -11.81
C ALA A 285 7.76 4.86 -12.56
N TYR A 286 6.55 5.25 -12.98
CA TYR A 286 6.26 6.50 -13.70
C TYR A 286 7.06 6.66 -15.00
N GLY A 287 7.50 5.55 -15.60
CA GLY A 287 8.33 5.57 -16.81
C GLY A 287 9.77 6.04 -16.59
N SER A 288 10.24 6.10 -15.34
CA SER A 288 11.61 6.54 -15.01
C SER A 288 12.71 5.59 -15.47
N GLY A 289 12.38 4.32 -15.75
CA GLY A 289 13.37 3.26 -15.99
C GLY A 289 14.14 2.82 -14.72
N LEU A 290 13.75 3.30 -13.54
CA LEU A 290 14.48 3.06 -12.27
C LEU A 290 13.92 1.90 -11.43
N LEU A 291 12.98 1.10 -11.96
CA LEU A 291 12.26 0.09 -11.17
C LEU A 291 13.19 -0.86 -10.40
N LEU A 292 14.17 -1.48 -11.06
CA LEU A 292 15.02 -2.46 -10.39
C LEU A 292 15.83 -1.84 -9.25
N HIS A 293 16.28 -0.59 -9.42
CA HIS A 293 16.97 0.18 -8.39
C HIS A 293 16.04 0.52 -7.22
N LEU A 294 14.79 0.90 -7.51
CA LEU A 294 13.77 1.12 -6.49
C LEU A 294 13.53 -0.15 -5.67
N VAL A 295 13.22 -1.28 -6.32
CA VAL A 295 12.97 -2.56 -5.64
C VAL A 295 14.17 -2.99 -4.80
N ALA A 296 15.38 -2.85 -5.33
CA ALA A 296 16.61 -3.21 -4.62
C ALA A 296 16.84 -2.33 -3.38
N ALA A 297 16.75 -1.01 -3.52
CA ALA A 297 16.93 -0.08 -2.41
C ALA A 297 15.81 -0.22 -1.35
N GLN A 298 14.58 -0.47 -1.80
CA GLN A 298 13.42 -0.76 -0.95
C GLN A 298 13.62 -2.04 -0.13
N ALA A 299 14.05 -3.13 -0.77
CA ALA A 299 14.36 -4.38 -0.08
C ALA A 299 15.52 -4.18 0.91
N PHE A 300 16.54 -3.39 0.54
CA PHE A 300 17.68 -3.10 1.40
C PHE A 300 17.30 -2.27 2.63
N THR A 301 16.51 -1.20 2.48
CA THR A 301 16.06 -0.41 3.64
C THR A 301 15.17 -1.20 4.58
N SER A 302 14.32 -2.08 4.03
CA SER A 302 13.48 -2.98 4.82
C SER A 302 14.35 -3.98 5.59
N LEU A 303 15.33 -4.60 4.94
CA LEU A 303 16.28 -5.51 5.60
C LEU A 303 17.02 -4.83 6.76
N LEU A 304 17.56 -3.63 6.53
CA LEU A 304 18.21 -2.84 7.58
C LEU A 304 17.24 -2.51 8.71
N GLY A 305 16.04 -2.03 8.39
CA GLY A 305 15.02 -1.71 9.38
C GLY A 305 14.65 -2.90 10.25
N VAL A 306 14.43 -4.07 9.64
CA VAL A 306 14.08 -5.31 10.35
C VAL A 306 15.23 -5.81 11.22
N ILE A 307 16.49 -5.72 10.76
CA ILE A 307 17.65 -6.15 11.55
C ILE A 307 17.91 -5.20 12.72
N ILE A 308 18.01 -3.90 12.45
CA ILE A 308 18.33 -2.86 13.45
C ILE A 308 17.25 -2.83 14.54
N TRP A 309 15.98 -2.88 14.14
CA TRP A 309 14.85 -2.75 15.05
C TRP A 309 14.22 -4.09 15.47
N ARG A 310 14.91 -5.22 15.25
CA ARG A 310 14.42 -6.56 15.64
C ARG A 310 14.03 -6.64 17.11
N SER A 311 14.80 -6.00 18.00
CA SER A 311 14.50 -5.98 19.44
C SER A 311 13.18 -5.28 19.76
N GLN A 312 12.80 -4.26 18.98
CA GLN A 312 11.51 -3.58 19.14
C GLN A 312 10.37 -4.44 18.60
N TRP A 313 10.57 -5.12 17.48
CA TRP A 313 9.63 -6.14 16.98
C TRP A 313 9.37 -7.24 18.02
N GLN A 314 10.38 -7.68 18.75
CA GLN A 314 10.24 -8.67 19.83
C GLN A 314 9.46 -8.14 21.04
N LYS A 315 9.64 -6.86 21.38
CA LYS A 315 9.00 -6.23 22.54
C LYS A 315 7.56 -5.83 22.27
N LEU A 316 7.30 -5.29 21.09
CA LEU A 316 6.03 -4.66 20.72
C LEU A 316 5.14 -5.56 19.85
N GLY A 317 5.69 -6.66 19.31
CA GLY A 317 5.00 -7.55 18.35
C GLY A 317 4.84 -6.96 16.95
N TRP A 318 4.98 -5.64 16.81
CA TRP A 318 4.97 -4.92 15.54
C TRP A 318 5.89 -3.69 15.60
N TYR A 319 6.54 -3.36 14.48
CA TYR A 319 7.32 -2.13 14.34
C TYR A 319 7.26 -1.59 12.90
N PRO A 320 7.19 -0.27 12.68
CA PRO A 320 6.95 0.31 11.35
C PRO A 320 8.20 0.34 10.44
N THR A 321 8.81 -0.83 10.17
CA THR A 321 10.04 -0.95 9.35
C THR A 321 9.82 -0.69 7.86
N TYR A 322 8.56 -0.73 7.40
CA TYR A 322 8.19 -0.42 6.02
C TYR A 322 8.16 1.08 5.71
N VAL A 323 8.12 1.96 6.72
CA VAL A 323 7.98 3.42 6.53
C VAL A 323 8.97 4.01 5.53
N PRO A 324 10.29 3.77 5.63
CA PRO A 324 11.25 4.33 4.66
C PRO A 324 11.19 3.67 3.28
N LEU A 325 10.66 2.43 3.18
CA LEU A 325 10.48 1.70 1.92
C LEU A 325 9.49 2.41 0.98
N VAL A 326 8.44 3.01 1.54
CA VAL A 326 7.39 3.73 0.78
C VAL A 326 7.50 5.25 0.92
N SER A 327 8.67 5.78 1.27
CA SER A 327 8.85 7.23 1.39
C SER A 327 10.26 7.68 0.99
N VAL A 328 11.21 7.61 1.93
CA VAL A 328 12.57 8.15 1.79
C VAL A 328 13.31 7.54 0.60
N VAL A 329 13.29 6.21 0.47
CA VAL A 329 14.03 5.52 -0.58
C VAL A 329 13.50 5.87 -1.97
N PRO A 330 12.19 5.68 -2.27
CA PRO A 330 11.69 6.02 -3.58
C PRO A 330 11.84 7.50 -3.93
N ALA A 331 11.63 8.40 -2.96
CA ALA A 331 11.84 9.83 -3.17
C ALA A 331 13.29 10.13 -3.57
N ALA A 332 14.27 9.63 -2.81
CA ALA A 332 15.68 9.87 -3.11
C ALA A 332 16.10 9.28 -4.47
N VAL A 333 15.68 8.05 -4.78
CA VAL A 333 16.02 7.38 -6.04
C VAL A 333 15.37 8.06 -7.25
N LEU A 334 14.11 8.50 -7.13
CA LEU A 334 13.43 9.20 -8.22
C LEU A 334 13.95 10.63 -8.40
N THR A 335 14.39 11.30 -7.33
CA THR A 335 14.92 12.66 -7.40
C THR A 335 16.37 12.71 -7.88
N TYR A 336 17.22 11.80 -7.42
CA TYR A 336 18.67 11.85 -7.70
C TYR A 336 19.22 10.67 -8.51
N GLY A 337 18.37 9.74 -8.92
CA GLY A 337 18.74 8.59 -9.73
C GLY A 337 19.26 7.39 -8.94
N ALA A 338 19.88 6.48 -9.67
CA ALA A 338 20.19 5.12 -9.23
C ALA A 338 21.63 4.89 -8.73
N SER A 339 22.34 5.95 -8.34
CA SER A 339 23.71 5.77 -7.84
C SER A 339 23.74 4.95 -6.55
N ALA A 340 24.82 4.17 -6.36
CA ALA A 340 25.00 3.38 -5.13
C ALA A 340 24.96 4.26 -3.87
N THR A 341 25.51 5.48 -3.94
CA THR A 341 25.46 6.46 -2.85
C THR A 341 24.03 6.82 -2.49
N VAL A 342 23.17 7.15 -3.47
CA VAL A 342 21.75 7.47 -3.23
C VAL A 342 21.03 6.29 -2.60
N MET A 343 21.18 5.09 -3.16
CA MET A 343 20.49 3.89 -2.70
C MET A 343 20.91 3.51 -1.27
N ILE A 344 22.21 3.51 -0.97
CA ILE A 344 22.73 3.12 0.34
C ILE A 344 22.39 4.20 1.38
N ALA A 345 22.65 5.48 1.09
CA ALA A 345 22.41 6.55 2.05
C ALA A 345 20.92 6.68 2.39
N SER A 346 20.03 6.68 1.39
CA SER A 346 18.58 6.72 1.63
C SER A 346 18.08 5.51 2.41
N ALA A 347 18.58 4.31 2.11
CA ALA A 347 18.18 3.10 2.79
C ALA A 347 18.61 3.07 4.27
N VAL A 348 19.87 3.44 4.55
CA VAL A 348 20.44 3.47 5.90
C VAL A 348 19.79 4.57 6.74
N LEU A 349 19.78 5.81 6.24
CA LEU A 349 19.20 6.95 6.97
C LEU A 349 17.69 6.75 7.18
N GLY A 350 16.98 6.27 6.16
CA GLY A 350 15.56 5.95 6.26
C GLY A 350 15.28 4.89 7.32
N ALA A 351 16.02 3.78 7.33
CA ALA A 351 15.86 2.69 8.30
C ALA A 351 16.17 3.13 9.75
N LEU A 352 17.11 4.07 9.94
CA LEU A 352 17.48 4.58 11.26
C LEU A 352 16.47 5.59 11.82
N VAL A 353 15.93 6.48 10.97
CA VAL A 353 15.12 7.61 11.43
C VAL A 353 13.62 7.30 11.41
N ALA A 354 13.12 6.72 10.32
CA ALA A 354 11.68 6.70 10.07
C ALA A 354 10.91 5.70 10.98
N PRO A 355 11.35 4.44 11.17
CA PRO A 355 10.65 3.53 12.08
C PRO A 355 10.51 4.02 13.54
N PRO A 356 11.56 4.50 14.24
CA PRO A 356 11.40 4.98 15.60
C PRO A 356 10.55 6.25 15.70
N LEU A 357 10.64 7.16 14.71
CA LEU A 357 9.82 8.36 14.68
C LEU A 357 8.33 8.01 14.51
N ALA A 358 8.00 7.11 13.58
CA ALA A 358 6.64 6.60 13.38
C ALA A 358 6.06 6.02 14.67
N ASN A 359 6.81 5.14 15.34
CA ASN A 359 6.40 4.55 16.62
C ASN A 359 6.23 5.63 17.71
N ALA A 360 7.12 6.60 17.79
CA ALA A 360 7.05 7.68 18.77
C ALA A 360 5.81 8.56 18.59
N ILE A 361 5.46 8.92 17.36
CA ILE A 361 4.26 9.72 17.06
C ILE A 361 3.01 8.87 17.32
N ALA A 362 2.96 7.65 16.80
CA ALA A 362 1.81 6.75 16.92
C ALA A 362 1.41 6.51 18.38
N ARG A 363 2.38 6.33 19.29
CA ARG A 363 2.11 6.12 20.73
C ARG A 363 1.58 7.36 21.46
N ARG A 364 1.69 8.54 20.86
CA ARG A 364 1.19 9.82 21.41
C ARG A 364 -0.13 10.26 20.80
N LEU A 365 -0.62 9.55 19.78
CA LEU A 365 -1.91 9.86 19.17
C LEU A 365 -3.06 9.50 20.12
N PRO A 366 -4.17 10.27 20.07
CA PRO A 366 -5.38 9.89 20.78
C PRO A 366 -5.90 8.51 20.34
N GLN A 367 -6.50 7.75 21.26
CA GLN A 367 -6.98 6.38 21.01
C GLN A 367 -8.05 6.27 19.90
N TYR A 368 -8.76 7.37 19.60
CA TYR A 368 -9.77 7.40 18.53
C TYR A 368 -9.16 7.64 17.14
N MET A 369 -7.84 7.78 17.03
CA MET A 369 -7.11 7.92 15.78
C MET A 369 -6.28 6.67 15.51
N HIS A 370 -6.32 6.19 14.27
CA HIS A 370 -5.55 5.01 13.90
C HIS A 370 -4.03 5.31 13.86
N PRO A 371 -3.16 4.42 14.38
CA PRO A 371 -1.71 4.64 14.47
C PRO A 371 -1.00 4.98 13.16
N TYR A 372 -1.56 4.63 12.00
CA TYR A 372 -0.95 4.92 10.70
C TYR A 372 -0.72 6.42 10.45
N ILE A 373 -1.47 7.31 11.11
CA ILE A 373 -1.20 8.77 11.06
C ILE A 373 0.24 9.04 11.51
N GLY A 374 0.73 8.33 12.53
CA GLY A 374 2.13 8.41 12.94
C GLY A 374 3.10 7.92 11.87
N ASN A 375 2.74 6.86 11.13
CA ASN A 375 3.54 6.35 10.03
C ASN A 375 3.66 7.38 8.90
N VAL A 376 2.54 7.94 8.43
CA VAL A 376 2.54 8.92 7.33
C VAL A 376 3.19 10.25 7.73
N LEU A 377 3.02 10.72 8.97
CA LEU A 377 3.76 11.89 9.47
C LEU A 377 5.27 11.63 9.53
N SER A 378 5.66 10.43 9.97
CA SER A 378 7.06 10.05 9.93
C SER A 378 7.61 9.99 8.51
N MET A 379 6.85 9.47 7.54
CA MET A 379 7.24 9.46 6.13
C MET A 379 7.52 10.88 5.62
N ALA A 380 6.65 11.85 5.92
CA ALA A 380 6.86 13.25 5.54
C ALA A 380 8.13 13.82 6.17
N ILE A 381 8.24 13.73 7.50
CA ILE A 381 9.36 14.32 8.24
C ILE A 381 10.68 13.69 7.82
N SER A 382 10.76 12.35 7.73
CA SER A 382 12.00 11.68 7.35
C SER A 382 12.39 12.01 5.91
N THR A 383 11.43 12.08 4.99
CA THR A 383 11.72 12.42 3.59
C THR A 383 12.19 13.87 3.45
N LEU A 384 11.52 14.81 4.13
CA LEU A 384 11.87 16.23 4.12
C LEU A 384 13.28 16.48 4.70
N LEU A 385 13.69 15.70 5.70
CA LEU A 385 15.02 15.82 6.31
C LEU A 385 16.10 15.11 5.50
N ILE A 386 15.84 13.87 5.05
CA ILE A 386 16.90 13.01 4.50
C ILE A 386 17.17 13.31 3.03
N VAL A 387 16.14 13.53 2.22
CA VAL A 387 16.33 13.71 0.77
C VAL A 387 17.26 14.90 0.47
N PRO A 388 17.04 16.12 1.02
CA PRO A 388 17.96 17.24 0.79
C PRO A 388 19.39 16.97 1.28
N VAL A 389 19.54 16.27 2.41
CA VAL A 389 20.86 15.90 2.95
C VAL A 389 21.61 15.00 1.98
N ILE A 390 20.95 14.02 1.37
CA ILE A 390 21.58 13.19 0.33
C ILE A 390 21.98 14.06 -0.85
N GLY A 391 21.12 14.97 -1.31
CA GLY A 391 21.42 15.88 -2.41
C GLY A 391 22.70 16.71 -2.20
N TYR A 392 23.05 17.06 -0.96
CA TYR A 392 24.30 17.76 -0.65
C TYR A 392 25.56 16.90 -0.86
N PHE A 393 25.44 15.58 -0.76
CA PHE A 393 26.55 14.63 -0.90
C PHE A 393 26.67 14.03 -2.30
N ILE A 394 25.78 14.41 -3.22
CA ILE A 394 25.83 13.96 -4.62
C ILE A 394 26.60 15.02 -5.42
N PRO A 395 27.67 14.62 -6.14
CA PRO A 395 28.47 15.53 -6.94
C PRO A 395 27.75 16.07 -8.18
#